data_AF-A0A2N5J7I5-F1
#
_entry.id   AF-A0A2N5J7I5-F1
#
_cell.length_a   1.000
_cell.length_b   1.000
_cell.length_c   1.000
_cell.angle_alpha   90.00
_cell.angle_beta   90.00
_cell.angle_gamma   90.00
#
_symmetry.space_group_name_H-M   'P 1'
#
loop_
_entity.id
_entity.type
_entity.pdbx_description
1 polymer ?
#
loop_
_entity_poly.entity_id
_entity_poly.type
_entity_poly.pdbx_seq_one_letter_code
_entity_poly.pdbx_strand_id
1 'polypeptide(L)'
;AAGASGTLHARVSFTMKGEPAPAYRTVAFDSAGGSKVASQKVANGGKVKQPTNPTRSGYTFAGWYYGNAKWDFNRGVTANITLTAKWTKNTAPAQPTVKRVPVYRVYNRNSGLHHYTTSAAERNMLVRLGWRDESRGASFVTVGRGTPGARPVYREYNRRSGNHNWTLNKREHDMLVRLGWKDEGVAWYAPSNGRPVYRLYNRNSGEHVYTTSYGEYRAVVKAGWRGEGVAWKSL
;
A
#
# COMPACT_ATOMS: atom_id res chain seq x y z
N ALA A 1 -113.93 16.90 -0.89
CA ALA A 1 -112.76 15.98 -0.91
C ALA A 1 -111.56 16.80 -0.46
N ALA A 2 -111.09 16.63 0.78
CA ALA A 2 -110.05 15.65 1.19
C ALA A 2 -108.68 16.03 0.59
N GLY A 3 -107.57 16.18 1.32
CA GLY A 3 -107.23 15.99 2.73
C GLY A 3 -105.80 16.49 2.94
N ALA A 4 -105.43 16.78 4.19
CA ALA A 4 -104.10 17.22 4.59
C ALA A 4 -103.04 16.13 4.37
N SER A 5 -101.79 16.53 4.08
CA SER A 5 -100.63 15.73 4.48
C SER A 5 -99.40 16.61 4.63
N GLY A 6 -98.97 16.80 5.88
CA GLY A 6 -97.73 17.48 6.23
C GLY A 6 -96.54 16.54 6.08
N THR A 7 -95.52 16.99 5.36
CA THR A 7 -94.28 16.24 5.20
C THR A 7 -93.40 16.45 6.43
N LEU A 8 -93.19 15.39 7.20
CA LEU A 8 -92.31 15.37 8.36
C LEU A 8 -90.84 15.38 7.89
N HIS A 9 -90.10 16.46 8.14
CA HIS A 9 -88.65 16.47 7.92
C HIS A 9 -87.96 15.72 9.06
N ALA A 10 -87.73 14.41 8.89
CA ALA A 10 -86.87 13.64 9.77
C ALA A 10 -85.42 14.11 9.60
N ARG A 11 -84.87 14.82 10.60
CA ARG A 11 -83.42 15.02 10.71
C ARG A 11 -82.81 13.74 11.26
N VAL A 12 -82.16 12.97 10.40
CA VAL A 12 -81.29 11.86 10.83
C VAL A 12 -79.95 12.46 11.23
N SER A 13 -79.70 12.57 12.54
CA SER A 13 -78.40 12.94 13.08
C SER A 13 -77.50 11.69 13.10
N PHE A 14 -76.58 11.59 12.14
CA PHE A 14 -75.52 10.58 12.19
C PHE A 14 -74.41 11.07 13.11
N THR A 15 -74.28 10.47 14.30
CA THR A 15 -73.08 10.62 15.12
C THR A 15 -71.95 9.83 14.47
N MET A 16 -71.08 10.50 13.70
CA MET A 16 -69.80 9.93 13.26
C MET A 16 -68.94 9.68 14.52
N LYS A 17 -68.83 8.43 14.96
CA LYS A 17 -67.74 8.04 15.88
C LYS A 17 -66.44 8.25 15.12
N GLY A 18 -65.68 9.30 15.48
CA GLY A 18 -64.39 9.59 14.85
C GLY A 18 -63.49 8.35 14.91
N GLU A 19 -63.03 7.91 13.74
CA GLU A 19 -62.02 6.87 13.62
C GLU A 19 -60.77 7.31 14.40
N PRO A 20 -60.18 6.47 15.27
CA PRO A 20 -58.99 6.87 16.01
C PRO A 20 -57.89 7.26 15.02
N ALA A 21 -57.26 8.43 15.24
CA ALA A 21 -56.20 8.91 14.39
C ALA A 21 -55.14 7.82 14.18
N PRO A 22 -54.67 7.58 12.92
CA PRO A 22 -53.74 6.51 12.65
C PRO A 22 -52.48 6.67 13.51
N ALA A 23 -52.16 5.63 14.28
CA ALA A 23 -50.93 5.62 15.07
C ALA A 23 -49.73 5.57 14.11
N TYR A 24 -48.82 6.54 14.21
CA TYR A 24 -47.59 6.59 13.41
C TYR A 24 -46.38 6.13 14.22
N ARG A 25 -45.40 5.54 13.53
CA ARG A 25 -44.09 5.16 14.06
C ARG A 25 -42.99 5.96 13.36
N THR A 26 -42.02 6.39 14.16
CA THR A 26 -40.83 7.10 13.68
C THR A 26 -39.67 6.12 13.54
N VAL A 27 -39.03 6.14 12.37
CA VAL A 27 -37.76 5.45 12.10
C VAL A 27 -36.66 6.51 12.00
N ALA A 28 -35.78 6.53 12.99
CA ALA A 28 -34.58 7.35 12.99
C ALA A 28 -33.42 6.60 12.32
N PHE A 29 -32.57 7.31 11.58
CA PHE A 29 -31.41 6.75 10.90
C PHE A 29 -30.14 7.36 11.50
N ASP A 30 -29.41 6.56 12.29
CA ASP A 30 -28.08 6.92 12.79
C ASP A 30 -27.01 6.43 11.81
N SER A 31 -26.47 7.36 11.02
CA SER A 31 -25.44 7.05 10.02
C SER A 31 -24.09 6.61 10.61
N ALA A 32 -23.91 6.63 11.94
CA ALA A 32 -22.70 6.16 12.63
C ALA A 32 -21.40 6.74 12.00
N GLY A 33 -21.37 8.06 11.82
CA GLY A 33 -20.26 8.80 11.24
C GLY A 33 -20.27 8.90 9.70
N GLY A 34 -21.35 8.48 9.04
CA GLY A 34 -21.60 8.76 7.62
C GLY A 34 -22.32 10.09 7.37
N SER A 35 -22.70 10.32 6.11
CA SER A 35 -23.54 11.45 5.73
C SER A 35 -24.92 11.40 6.39
N LYS A 36 -25.49 12.56 6.72
CA LYS A 36 -26.80 12.68 7.39
C LYS A 36 -27.92 12.03 6.58
N VAL A 37 -28.81 11.31 7.28
CA VAL A 37 -30.01 10.68 6.72
C VAL A 37 -31.22 11.16 7.53
N ALA A 38 -32.26 11.63 6.84
CA ALA A 38 -33.48 12.13 7.49
C ALA A 38 -34.32 10.98 8.07
N SER A 39 -34.97 11.21 9.21
CA SER A 39 -35.93 10.26 9.77
C SER A 39 -37.20 10.18 8.93
N GLN A 40 -37.92 9.06 9.06
CA GLN A 40 -39.18 8.82 8.35
C GLN A 40 -40.30 8.49 9.35
N LYS A 41 -41.53 8.84 8.98
CA LYS A 41 -42.75 8.43 9.69
C LYS A 41 -43.56 7.48 8.81
N VAL A 42 -44.04 6.40 9.39
CA VAL A 42 -44.87 5.39 8.72
C VAL A 42 -46.07 5.05 9.60
N ALA A 43 -47.19 4.64 9.02
CA ALA A 43 -48.32 4.12 9.80
C ALA A 43 -47.88 2.89 10.60
N ASN A 44 -48.52 2.62 11.74
CA ASN A 44 -48.21 1.45 12.56
C ASN A 44 -48.40 0.15 11.76
N GLY A 45 -47.36 -0.68 11.72
CA GLY A 45 -47.29 -1.88 10.88
C GLY A 45 -46.83 -1.62 9.44
N GLY A 46 -46.74 -0.35 9.03
CA GLY A 46 -46.26 0.07 7.71
C GLY A 46 -44.75 -0.15 7.53
N LYS A 47 -44.29 -0.12 6.27
CA LYS A 47 -42.89 -0.34 5.89
C LYS A 47 -42.18 0.98 5.65
N VAL A 48 -40.93 1.09 6.12
CA VAL A 48 -40.09 2.28 5.88
C VAL A 48 -39.39 2.17 4.53
N LYS A 49 -39.30 3.28 3.79
CA LYS A 49 -38.57 3.32 2.52
C LYS A 49 -37.07 3.30 2.79
N GLN A 50 -36.32 2.44 2.11
CA GLN A 50 -34.87 2.44 2.22
C GLN A 50 -34.30 3.79 1.75
N PRO A 51 -33.53 4.51 2.60
CA PRO A 51 -32.90 5.75 2.20
C PRO A 51 -31.73 5.48 1.23
N THR A 52 -31.29 6.51 0.51
CA THR A 52 -30.01 6.47 -0.19
C THR A 52 -28.90 6.11 0.80
N ASN A 53 -28.03 5.18 0.42
CA ASN A 53 -26.95 4.73 1.28
C ASN A 53 -26.08 5.94 1.67
N PRO A 54 -25.82 6.14 2.98
CA PRO A 54 -24.94 7.20 3.41
C PRO A 54 -23.52 6.93 2.92
N THR A 55 -22.69 7.97 2.87
CA THR A 55 -21.28 7.87 2.53
C THR A 55 -20.41 8.16 3.74
N ARG A 56 -19.31 7.42 3.91
CA ARG A 56 -18.30 7.65 4.94
C ARG A 56 -16.91 7.48 4.33
N SER A 57 -16.08 8.52 4.38
CA SER A 57 -14.73 8.49 3.78
C SER A 57 -13.91 7.34 4.34
N GLY A 58 -13.33 6.50 3.45
CA GLY A 58 -12.53 5.34 3.82
C GLY A 58 -13.33 4.09 4.24
N TYR A 59 -14.65 4.06 4.03
CA TYR A 59 -15.51 2.93 4.40
C TYR A 59 -16.54 2.61 3.29
N THR A 60 -16.98 1.36 3.25
CA THR A 60 -18.09 0.86 2.43
C THR A 60 -19.29 0.61 3.33
N PHE A 61 -20.47 1.08 2.94
CA PHE A 61 -21.72 0.90 3.68
C PHE A 61 -22.16 -0.57 3.65
N ALA A 62 -22.27 -1.21 4.82
CA ALA A 62 -22.62 -2.63 4.96
C ALA A 62 -24.14 -2.85 5.13
N GLY A 63 -24.87 -1.84 5.59
CA GLY A 63 -26.32 -1.87 5.75
C GLY A 63 -26.81 -1.14 7.01
N TRP A 64 -28.14 -1.08 7.13
CA TRP A 64 -28.85 -0.60 8.31
C TRP A 64 -29.13 -1.75 9.27
N TYR A 65 -28.97 -1.52 10.57
CA TYR A 65 -29.13 -2.54 11.61
C TYR A 65 -30.05 -2.05 12.72
N TYR A 66 -30.88 -2.94 13.26
CA TYR A 66 -31.61 -2.74 14.51
C TYR A 66 -30.93 -3.59 15.59
N GLY A 67 -30.19 -2.93 16.48
CA GLY A 67 -29.25 -3.62 17.37
C GLY A 67 -28.19 -4.39 16.58
N ASN A 68 -28.16 -5.71 16.75
CA ASN A 68 -27.18 -6.57 16.07
C ASN A 68 -27.68 -7.16 14.75
N ALA A 69 -28.99 -7.11 14.47
CA ALA A 69 -29.59 -7.71 13.28
C ALA A 69 -29.66 -6.71 12.12
N LYS A 70 -29.33 -7.17 10.91
CA LYS A 70 -29.48 -6.36 9.69
C LYS A 70 -30.97 -6.13 9.44
N TRP A 71 -31.35 -4.89 9.18
CA TRP A 71 -32.74 -4.52 8.95
C TRP A 71 -33.22 -4.97 7.57
N ASP A 72 -34.39 -5.58 7.53
CA ASP A 72 -35.13 -5.89 6.32
C ASP A 72 -36.19 -4.82 6.08
N PHE A 73 -36.07 -4.07 4.98
CA PHE A 73 -37.00 -2.99 4.62
C PHE A 73 -38.39 -3.49 4.20
N ASN A 74 -38.57 -4.82 4.03
CA ASN A 74 -39.89 -5.41 3.84
C ASN A 74 -40.64 -5.67 5.17
N ARG A 75 -39.97 -5.54 6.32
CA ARG A 75 -40.57 -5.72 7.64
C ARG A 75 -41.39 -4.50 8.05
N GLY A 76 -42.61 -4.75 8.55
CA GLY A 76 -43.46 -3.71 9.14
C GLY A 76 -42.89 -3.14 10.45
N VAL A 77 -43.07 -1.84 10.66
CA VAL A 77 -42.60 -1.10 11.83
C VAL A 77 -43.76 -0.93 12.82
N THR A 78 -43.66 -1.58 13.98
CA THR A 78 -44.72 -1.57 15.01
C THR A 78 -44.39 -0.72 16.24
N ALA A 79 -43.18 -0.15 16.30
CA ALA A 79 -42.72 0.75 17.37
C ALA A 79 -41.75 1.80 16.78
N ASN A 80 -41.45 2.85 17.54
CA ASN A 80 -40.38 3.77 17.16
C ASN A 80 -39.05 3.04 17.25
N ILE A 81 -38.23 3.13 16.20
CA ILE A 81 -36.93 2.44 16.13
C ILE A 81 -35.85 3.38 15.63
N THR A 82 -34.61 3.07 16.00
CA THR A 82 -33.41 3.66 15.40
C THR A 82 -32.67 2.58 14.63
N LEU A 83 -32.41 2.84 13.36
CA LEU A 83 -31.57 2.00 12.52
C LEU A 83 -30.17 2.61 12.47
N THR A 84 -29.16 1.83 12.82
CA THR A 84 -27.75 2.26 12.84
C THR A 84 -27.01 1.70 11.63
N ALA A 85 -26.27 2.55 10.92
CA ALA A 85 -25.43 2.15 9.82
C ALA A 85 -24.23 1.32 10.31
N LYS A 86 -23.93 0.20 9.64
CA LYS A 86 -22.67 -0.51 9.80
C LYS A 86 -21.79 -0.31 8.57
N TRP A 87 -20.49 -0.38 8.80
CA TRP A 87 -19.46 0.00 7.83
C TRP A 87 -18.36 -1.05 7.79
N THR A 88 -17.88 -1.34 6.59
CA THR A 88 -16.64 -2.10 6.37
C THR A 88 -15.55 -1.09 6.04
N LYS A 89 -14.44 -1.08 6.79
CA LYS A 89 -13.31 -0.20 6.48
C LYS A 89 -12.72 -0.60 5.13
N ASN A 90 -12.55 0.35 4.23
CA ASN A 90 -11.89 0.11 2.96
C ASN A 90 -10.42 -0.15 3.26
N THR A 91 -9.95 -1.36 2.96
CA THR A 91 -8.53 -1.65 2.90
C THR A 91 -8.00 -1.07 1.59
N ALA A 92 -6.87 -0.38 1.65
CA ALA A 92 -6.15 -0.04 0.43
C ALA A 92 -5.87 -1.35 -0.34
N PRO A 93 -5.91 -1.37 -1.69
CA PRO A 93 -5.38 -2.50 -2.43
C PRO A 93 -3.94 -2.72 -1.96
N ALA A 94 -3.57 -3.99 -1.69
CA ALA A 94 -2.19 -4.32 -1.38
C ALA A 94 -1.33 -3.78 -2.52
N GLN A 95 -0.48 -2.78 -2.24
CA GLN A 95 0.52 -2.34 -3.21
C GLN A 95 1.29 -3.58 -3.68
N PRO A 96 1.58 -3.73 -4.98
CA PRO A 96 2.41 -4.84 -5.43
C PRO A 96 3.72 -4.79 -4.65
N THR A 97 3.96 -5.82 -3.82
CA THR A 97 5.17 -5.91 -3.03
C THR A 97 6.32 -6.18 -4.00
N VAL A 98 7.09 -5.14 -4.30
CA VAL A 98 8.28 -5.28 -5.15
C VAL A 98 9.20 -6.33 -4.53
N LYS A 99 9.58 -7.35 -5.32
CA LYS A 99 10.47 -8.41 -4.86
C LYS A 99 11.78 -7.79 -4.35
N ARG A 100 12.03 -7.88 -3.06
CA ARG A 100 13.26 -7.40 -2.41
C ARG A 100 14.39 -8.40 -2.64
N VAL A 101 15.52 -7.94 -3.13
CA VAL A 101 16.71 -8.76 -3.39
C VAL A 101 17.87 -8.19 -2.56
N PRO A 102 18.39 -8.90 -1.54
CA PRO A 102 19.51 -8.40 -0.75
C PRO A 102 20.81 -8.43 -1.57
N VAL A 103 21.66 -7.42 -1.38
CA VAL A 103 23.05 -7.43 -1.87
C VAL A 103 23.98 -7.51 -0.67
N TYR A 104 24.86 -8.50 -0.69
CA TYR A 104 25.85 -8.77 0.34
C TYR A 104 27.19 -8.15 -0.05
N ARG A 105 27.89 -7.56 0.94
CA ARG A 105 29.26 -7.05 0.81
C ARG A 105 30.17 -7.89 1.68
N VAL A 106 31.17 -8.52 1.05
CA VAL A 106 32.23 -9.23 1.77
C VAL A 106 33.58 -8.57 1.48
N TYR A 107 34.48 -8.60 2.45
CA TYR A 107 35.78 -7.95 2.39
C TYR A 107 36.92 -8.95 2.65
N ASN A 108 37.92 -8.94 1.78
CA ASN A 108 39.14 -9.71 1.98
C ASN A 108 40.23 -8.81 2.60
N ARG A 109 40.61 -9.09 3.85
CA ARG A 109 41.67 -8.35 4.56
C ARG A 109 43.06 -8.50 3.91
N ASN A 110 43.31 -9.61 3.21
CA ASN A 110 44.62 -9.90 2.63
C ASN A 110 44.83 -9.15 1.31
N SER A 111 43.79 -9.04 0.48
CA SER A 111 43.87 -8.33 -0.81
C SER A 111 43.33 -6.90 -0.77
N GLY A 112 42.55 -6.54 0.25
CA GLY A 112 41.85 -5.26 0.32
C GLY A 112 40.61 -5.16 -0.58
N LEU A 113 40.21 -6.27 -1.21
CA LEU A 113 39.08 -6.29 -2.15
C LEU A 113 37.74 -6.43 -1.44
N HIS A 114 36.74 -5.73 -1.96
CA HIS A 114 35.33 -5.90 -1.63
C HIS A 114 34.64 -6.66 -2.76
N HIS A 115 33.72 -7.55 -2.40
CA HIS A 115 32.88 -8.26 -3.36
C HIS A 115 31.41 -8.05 -3.03
N TYR A 116 30.61 -7.81 -4.07
CA TYR A 116 29.18 -7.58 -3.97
C TYR A 116 28.39 -8.64 -4.73
N THR A 117 27.43 -9.27 -4.06
CA THR A 117 26.62 -10.33 -4.68
C THR A 117 25.22 -10.42 -4.10
N THR A 118 24.25 -10.79 -4.93
CA THR A 118 22.90 -11.19 -4.48
C THR A 118 22.83 -12.67 -4.08
N SER A 119 23.88 -13.45 -4.34
CA SER A 119 23.95 -14.88 -4.04
C SER A 119 24.39 -15.10 -2.59
N ALA A 120 23.46 -15.57 -1.76
CA ALA A 120 23.78 -16.00 -0.41
C ALA A 120 24.81 -17.14 -0.39
N ALA A 121 24.78 -18.03 -1.40
CA ALA A 121 25.72 -19.13 -1.53
C ALA A 121 27.15 -18.63 -1.84
N GLU A 122 27.29 -17.65 -2.74
CA GLU A 122 28.59 -17.05 -3.08
C GLU A 122 29.18 -16.32 -1.87
N ARG A 123 28.38 -15.51 -1.17
CA ARG A 123 28.78 -14.88 0.10
C ARG A 123 29.26 -15.94 1.09
N ASN A 124 28.48 -16.99 1.33
CA ASN A 124 28.82 -18.03 2.29
C ASN A 124 30.12 -18.75 1.91
N MET A 125 30.33 -18.99 0.61
CA MET A 125 31.57 -19.59 0.10
C MET A 125 32.78 -18.69 0.35
N LEU A 126 32.68 -17.39 0.07
CA LEU A 126 33.77 -16.42 0.30
C LEU A 126 34.08 -16.30 1.80
N VAL A 127 33.05 -16.27 2.65
CA VAL A 127 33.23 -16.27 4.11
C VAL A 127 33.96 -17.53 4.58
N ARG A 128 33.60 -18.70 4.05
CA ARG A 128 34.32 -19.95 4.34
C ARG A 128 35.78 -19.92 3.88
N LEU A 129 36.09 -19.14 2.84
CA LEU A 129 37.46 -18.89 2.36
C LEU A 129 38.17 -17.77 3.13
N GLY A 130 37.62 -17.29 4.25
CA GLY A 130 38.27 -16.31 5.14
C GLY A 130 37.92 -14.86 4.85
N TRP A 131 36.97 -14.57 3.95
CA TRP A 131 36.49 -13.21 3.75
C TRP A 131 35.56 -12.80 4.91
N ARG A 132 35.60 -11.52 5.29
CA ARG A 132 34.71 -10.96 6.32
C ARG A 132 33.40 -10.55 5.68
N ASP A 133 32.27 -11.03 6.21
CA ASP A 133 30.96 -10.47 5.87
C ASP A 133 30.76 -9.13 6.58
N GLU A 134 30.56 -8.06 5.81
CA GLU A 134 30.33 -6.71 6.32
C GLU A 134 28.86 -6.28 6.23
N SER A 135 28.01 -7.15 5.69
CA SER A 135 26.64 -6.81 5.31
C SER A 135 25.71 -6.56 6.50
N ARG A 136 26.02 -7.08 7.71
CA ARG A 136 25.11 -7.10 8.88
C ARG A 136 23.67 -7.47 8.47
N GLY A 137 23.52 -8.49 7.62
CA GLY A 137 22.27 -8.85 6.96
C GLY A 137 22.30 -8.57 5.45
N ALA A 138 22.31 -7.30 5.06
CA ALA A 138 22.47 -6.86 3.66
C ALA A 138 23.14 -5.47 3.63
N SER A 139 24.11 -5.27 2.74
CA SER A 139 24.74 -3.96 2.56
C SER A 139 23.73 -2.94 2.00
N PHE A 140 22.90 -3.39 1.06
CA PHE A 140 21.73 -2.68 0.56
C PHE A 140 20.75 -3.66 -0.07
N VAL A 141 19.55 -3.18 -0.44
CA VAL A 141 18.49 -4.01 -1.01
C VAL A 141 18.09 -3.47 -2.37
N THR A 142 17.99 -4.35 -3.34
CA THR A 142 17.63 -4.04 -4.72
C THR A 142 16.32 -4.73 -5.10
N VAL A 143 15.90 -4.64 -6.36
CA VAL A 143 14.61 -5.20 -6.81
C VAL A 143 14.78 -6.39 -7.74
N GLY A 144 13.74 -7.22 -7.82
CA GLY A 144 13.68 -8.31 -8.78
C GLY A 144 13.64 -7.83 -10.23
N ARG A 145 14.19 -8.64 -11.14
CA ARG A 145 14.04 -8.48 -12.59
C ARG A 145 12.56 -8.32 -12.96
N GLY A 146 12.26 -7.39 -13.86
CA GLY A 146 10.89 -7.10 -14.31
C GLY A 146 10.14 -6.08 -13.46
N THR A 147 10.74 -5.56 -12.37
CA THR A 147 10.18 -4.43 -11.63
C THR A 147 10.09 -3.20 -12.55
N PRO A 148 8.91 -2.55 -12.70
CA PRO A 148 8.76 -1.39 -13.55
C PRO A 148 9.73 -0.27 -13.19
N GLY A 149 10.44 0.25 -14.19
CA GLY A 149 11.44 1.32 -14.04
C GLY A 149 12.77 0.90 -13.42
N ALA A 150 12.97 -0.38 -13.10
CA ALA A 150 14.25 -0.86 -12.60
C ALA A 150 15.28 -1.00 -13.73
N ARG A 151 16.54 -0.66 -13.44
CA ARG A 151 17.64 -0.65 -14.42
C ARG A 151 18.72 -1.67 -14.07
N PRO A 152 19.31 -2.36 -15.06
CA PRO A 152 20.35 -3.36 -14.80
C PRO A 152 21.65 -2.71 -14.31
N VAL A 153 22.22 -3.25 -13.24
CA VAL A 153 23.60 -3.00 -12.82
C VAL A 153 24.46 -4.13 -13.36
N TYR A 154 25.38 -3.78 -14.24
CA TYR A 154 26.33 -4.70 -14.85
C TYR A 154 27.48 -4.99 -13.91
N ARG A 155 28.08 -6.18 -14.01
CA ARG A 155 29.26 -6.59 -13.27
C ARG A 155 30.37 -6.98 -14.23
N GLU A 156 31.53 -6.36 -14.05
CA GLU A 156 32.74 -6.65 -14.82
C GLU A 156 33.86 -7.09 -13.88
N TYR A 157 34.63 -8.09 -14.31
CA TYR A 157 35.75 -8.64 -13.54
C TYR A 157 37.09 -8.45 -14.27
N ASN A 158 38.06 -7.85 -13.58
CA ASN A 158 39.42 -7.74 -14.06
C ASN A 158 40.24 -8.94 -13.59
N ARG A 159 40.53 -9.87 -14.51
CA ARG A 159 41.33 -11.07 -14.22
C ARG A 159 42.78 -10.80 -13.80
N ARG A 160 43.33 -9.61 -14.12
CA ARG A 160 44.72 -9.25 -13.81
C ARG A 160 44.85 -8.70 -12.39
N SER A 161 43.92 -7.84 -11.96
CA SER A 161 43.97 -7.22 -10.63
C SER A 161 43.09 -7.90 -9.59
N GLY A 162 42.10 -8.68 -10.02
CA GLY A 162 41.07 -9.22 -9.13
C GLY A 162 39.91 -8.24 -8.84
N ASN A 163 40.00 -6.99 -9.32
CA ASN A 163 38.98 -5.98 -9.07
C ASN A 163 37.69 -6.31 -9.80
N HIS A 164 36.58 -5.94 -9.19
CA HIS A 164 35.27 -5.93 -9.81
C HIS A 164 34.77 -4.50 -9.98
N ASN A 165 33.96 -4.28 -11.00
CA ASN A 165 33.18 -3.07 -11.18
C ASN A 165 31.69 -3.42 -11.19
N TRP A 166 30.88 -2.53 -10.61
CA TRP A 166 29.43 -2.56 -10.74
C TRP A 166 28.93 -1.21 -11.24
N THR A 167 28.19 -1.22 -12.35
CA THR A 167 27.76 0.04 -12.97
C THR A 167 26.35 -0.01 -13.57
N LEU A 168 25.61 1.10 -13.40
CA LEU A 168 24.39 1.39 -14.16
C LEU A 168 24.69 2.00 -15.54
N ASN A 169 25.94 2.41 -15.79
CA ASN A 169 26.35 3.08 -17.00
C ASN A 169 26.78 2.05 -18.06
N LYS A 170 25.88 1.80 -19.01
CA LYS A 170 26.14 0.89 -20.13
C LYS A 170 27.42 1.26 -20.92
N ARG A 171 27.74 2.55 -21.05
CA ARG A 171 28.95 2.98 -21.76
C ARG A 171 30.23 2.65 -20.99
N GLU A 172 30.20 2.73 -19.66
CA GLU A 172 31.33 2.32 -18.82
C GLU A 172 31.54 0.80 -18.91
N HIS A 173 30.46 0.02 -18.81
CA HIS A 173 30.47 -1.42 -19.04
C HIS A 173 31.08 -1.78 -20.40
N ASP A 174 30.54 -1.24 -21.49
CA ASP A 174 30.99 -1.53 -22.86
C ASP A 174 32.48 -1.17 -23.04
N MET A 175 32.93 -0.09 -22.39
CA MET A 175 34.32 0.34 -22.43
C MET A 175 35.24 -0.64 -21.67
N LEU A 176 34.89 -1.04 -20.45
CA LEU A 176 35.68 -1.97 -19.66
C LEU A 176 35.79 -3.34 -20.34
N VAL A 177 34.70 -3.83 -20.91
CA VAL A 177 34.69 -5.07 -21.70
C VAL A 177 35.63 -4.95 -22.91
N ARG A 178 35.58 -3.82 -23.63
CA ARG A 178 36.51 -3.54 -24.73
C ARG A 178 37.98 -3.46 -24.30
N LEU A 179 38.26 -3.06 -23.06
CA LEU A 179 39.60 -3.10 -22.46
C LEU A 179 40.01 -4.49 -21.95
N GLY A 180 39.19 -5.51 -22.14
CA GLY A 180 39.49 -6.90 -21.77
C GLY A 180 39.05 -7.29 -20.36
N TRP A 181 38.21 -6.49 -19.69
CA TRP A 181 37.51 -6.97 -18.50
C TRP A 181 36.48 -8.03 -18.90
N LYS A 182 36.31 -9.04 -18.06
CA LYS A 182 35.32 -10.09 -18.28
C LYS A 182 33.93 -9.54 -17.96
N ASP A 183 33.02 -9.62 -18.92
CA ASP A 183 31.59 -9.41 -18.67
C ASP A 183 31.02 -10.58 -17.87
N GLU A 184 30.46 -10.31 -16.69
CA GLU A 184 29.78 -11.29 -15.85
C GLU A 184 28.25 -11.11 -15.83
N GLY A 185 27.74 -10.24 -16.69
CA GLY A 185 26.33 -9.98 -16.92
C GLY A 185 25.71 -9.01 -15.91
N VAL A 186 24.39 -9.11 -15.77
CA VAL A 186 23.61 -8.28 -14.84
C VAL A 186 23.69 -8.87 -13.45
N ALA A 187 24.28 -8.14 -12.50
CA ALA A 187 24.36 -8.56 -11.11
C ALA A 187 23.03 -8.35 -10.37
N TRP A 188 22.35 -7.23 -10.62
CA TRP A 188 21.01 -6.93 -10.08
C TRP A 188 20.30 -5.79 -10.82
N TYR A 189 19.08 -5.45 -10.36
CA TYR A 189 18.25 -4.39 -10.96
C TYR A 189 17.98 -3.29 -9.94
N ALA A 190 18.57 -2.11 -10.13
CA ALA A 190 18.37 -0.98 -9.24
C ALA A 190 16.99 -0.33 -9.44
N PRO A 191 16.21 -0.05 -8.37
CA PRO A 191 14.96 0.69 -8.47
C PRO A 191 15.15 2.12 -8.98
N SER A 192 14.06 2.72 -9.47
CA SER A 192 14.02 4.12 -9.90
C SER A 192 14.03 5.13 -8.74
N ASN A 193 13.62 4.70 -7.55
CA ASN A 193 13.55 5.51 -6.34
C ASN A 193 14.15 4.76 -5.13
N GLY A 194 14.26 5.47 -4.01
CA GLY A 194 14.76 4.93 -2.74
C GLY A 194 16.06 5.59 -2.28
N ARG A 195 16.79 4.88 -1.40
CA ARG A 195 17.99 5.40 -0.74
C ARG A 195 19.18 5.42 -1.70
N PRO A 196 20.02 6.46 -1.70
CA PRO A 196 21.21 6.48 -2.54
C PRO A 196 22.21 5.39 -2.14
N VAL A 197 22.78 4.72 -3.13
CA VAL A 197 24.01 3.94 -3.00
C VAL A 197 25.13 4.78 -3.60
N TYR A 198 26.07 5.19 -2.76
CA TYR A 198 27.23 5.98 -3.15
C TYR A 198 28.36 5.10 -3.64
N ARG A 199 29.10 5.56 -4.66
CA ARG A 199 30.28 4.90 -5.21
C ARG A 199 31.54 5.69 -4.87
N LEU A 200 32.57 4.97 -4.44
CA LEU A 200 33.90 5.50 -4.16
C LEU A 200 34.91 4.73 -4.99
N TYR A 201 35.97 5.42 -5.43
CA TYR A 201 37.06 4.85 -6.21
C TYR A 201 38.41 5.11 -5.54
N ASN A 202 39.21 4.06 -5.38
CA ASN A 202 40.59 4.16 -4.96
C ASN A 202 41.53 4.22 -6.17
N ARG A 203 42.19 5.36 -6.39
CA ARG A 203 43.14 5.54 -7.51
C ARG A 203 44.36 4.62 -7.43
N ASN A 204 44.74 4.17 -6.24
CA ASN A 204 45.97 3.40 -6.03
C ASN A 204 45.74 1.90 -6.27
N SER A 205 44.59 1.36 -5.87
CA SER A 205 44.26 -0.06 -6.05
C SER A 205 43.34 -0.32 -7.25
N GLY A 206 42.67 0.70 -7.76
CA GLY A 206 41.61 0.56 -8.77
C GLY A 206 40.29 0.03 -8.20
N GLU A 207 40.16 -0.06 -6.87
CA GLU A 207 39.01 -0.66 -6.19
C GLU A 207 37.84 0.30 -6.09
N HIS A 208 36.62 -0.25 -6.13
CA HIS A 208 35.39 0.49 -5.85
C HIS A 208 34.70 0.01 -4.57
N VAL A 209 34.15 0.96 -3.82
CA VAL A 209 33.26 0.68 -2.68
C VAL A 209 31.90 1.30 -2.95
N TYR A 210 30.86 0.53 -2.65
CA TYR A 210 29.46 0.92 -2.74
C TYR A 210 28.82 0.87 -1.35
N THR A 211 28.13 1.94 -0.96
CA THR A 211 27.52 2.05 0.37
C THR A 211 26.28 2.93 0.39
N THR A 212 25.30 2.57 1.22
CA THR A 212 24.16 3.45 1.54
C THR A 212 24.47 4.41 2.68
N SER A 213 25.58 4.19 3.40
CA SER A 213 26.00 5.04 4.52
C SER A 213 26.74 6.27 4.02
N TYR A 214 26.08 7.43 4.12
CA TYR A 214 26.73 8.70 3.82
C TYR A 214 27.90 9.00 4.77
N GLY A 215 27.86 8.49 6.00
CA GLY A 215 28.96 8.59 6.96
C GLY A 215 30.20 7.82 6.51
N GLU A 216 30.02 6.58 6.02
CA GLU A 216 31.12 5.78 5.44
C GLU A 216 31.67 6.47 4.19
N TYR A 217 30.81 6.94 3.29
CA TYR A 217 31.21 7.69 2.11
C TYR A 217 32.12 8.88 2.47
N ARG A 218 31.70 9.72 3.42
CA ARG A 218 32.50 10.87 3.86
C ARG A 218 33.82 10.47 4.52
N ALA A 219 33.80 9.42 5.34
CA ALA A 219 35.00 8.94 6.03
C ALA A 219 36.04 8.41 5.03
N VAL A 220 35.61 7.64 4.04
CA VAL A 220 36.49 7.05 3.02
C VAL A 220 36.99 8.11 2.04
N VAL A 221 36.19 9.12 1.70
CA VAL A 221 36.66 10.32 0.98
C VAL A 221 37.73 11.06 1.79
N LYS A 222 37.51 11.28 3.10
CA LYS A 222 38.52 11.89 3.98
C LYS A 222 39.80 11.07 4.06
N ALA A 223 39.71 9.75 3.91
CA ALA A 223 40.85 8.84 3.83
C ALA A 223 41.54 8.82 2.45
N GLY A 224 41.17 9.72 1.52
CA GLY A 224 41.87 9.93 0.24
C GLY A 224 41.26 9.23 -0.96
N TRP A 225 40.13 8.53 -0.82
CA TRP A 225 39.43 7.93 -1.97
C TRP A 225 38.64 9.00 -2.73
N ARG A 226 38.47 8.81 -4.04
CA ARG A 226 37.62 9.67 -4.86
C ARG A 226 36.15 9.31 -4.62
N GLY A 227 35.37 10.24 -4.11
CA GLY A 227 33.91 10.11 -4.05
C GLY A 227 33.30 10.39 -5.42
N GLU A 228 32.51 9.45 -5.95
CA GLU A 228 31.90 9.55 -7.29
C GLU A 228 30.39 9.82 -7.24
N GLY A 229 29.87 10.12 -6.05
CA GLY A 229 28.47 10.42 -5.83
C GLY A 229 27.57 9.18 -5.88
N VAL A 230 26.31 9.39 -6.27
CA VAL A 230 25.28 8.35 -6.27
C VAL A 230 25.41 7.49 -7.53
N ALA A 231 25.68 6.20 -7.36
CA ALA A 231 25.72 5.26 -8.48
C ALA A 231 24.33 4.73 -8.84
N TRP A 232 23.47 4.46 -7.84
CA TRP A 232 22.08 4.04 -8.04
C TRP A 232 21.23 4.20 -6.77
N LYS A 233 19.97 3.73 -6.82
CA LYS A 233 19.05 3.70 -5.67
C LYS A 233 18.87 2.27 -5.13
N SER A 234 18.69 2.16 -3.82
CA SER A 234 18.32 0.96 -3.06
C SER A 234 16.88 1.10 -2.57
N LEU A 235 16.16 -0.01 -2.44
CA LEU A 235 14.93 -0.08 -1.65
C LEU A 235 15.20 0.26 -0.17
#